data_AF-A0A7C2JWQ1-F1
#
_entry.id   AF-A0A7C2JWQ1-F1
#
_cell.length_a   1.000
_cell.length_b   1.000
_cell.length_c   1.000
_cell.angle_alpha   90.00
_cell.angle_beta   90.00
_cell.angle_gamma   90.00
#
_symmetry.space_group_name_H-M   'P 1'
#
loop_
_entity.id
_entity.type
_entity.pdbx_description
1 polymer ?
#
loop_
_entity_poly.entity_id
_entity_poly.type
_entity_poly.pdbx_seq_one_letter_code
_entity_poly.pdbx_strand_id
1 'polypeptide(L)'
;MPRLLKDPLVHFLGLGAVLFAISAWRGEPVTAGAERIVVTAEQVAQARAAATALQGREPTAAELEALVEPTVRDEVMYREALAL
;
A
#
# COMPACT_ATOMS: atom_id res chain seq x y z
N MET A 1 20.42 -23.19 40.04
CA MET A 1 19.61 -22.47 39.03
C MET A 1 19.77 -23.12 37.65
N PRO A 2 18.99 -24.17 37.31
CA PRO A 2 18.73 -24.42 35.89
C PRO A 2 17.33 -25.01 35.63
N ARG A 3 16.29 -24.44 36.27
CA ARG A 3 14.91 -24.93 36.08
C ARG A 3 14.09 -24.08 35.11
N LEU A 4 14.49 -22.82 34.88
CA LEU A 4 13.84 -21.95 33.89
C LEU A 4 14.16 -22.38 32.45
N LEU A 5 15.37 -22.88 32.18
CA LEU A 5 15.77 -23.38 30.84
C LEU A 5 15.18 -24.76 30.49
N LYS A 6 14.38 -25.38 31.37
CA LYS A 6 13.69 -26.65 31.07
C LYS A 6 12.19 -26.46 30.89
N ASP A 7 11.70 -25.23 31.02
CA ASP A 7 10.30 -24.92 30.86
C ASP A 7 9.97 -24.70 29.37
N PRO A 8 9.05 -25.46 28.78
CA PRO A 8 8.60 -25.27 27.41
C PRO A 8 8.16 -23.82 27.10
N LEU A 9 7.58 -23.12 28.09
CA LEU A 9 7.15 -21.73 27.95
C LEU A 9 8.32 -20.78 27.69
N VAL A 10 9.46 -20.99 28.35
CA VAL A 10 10.63 -20.13 28.20
C VAL A 10 11.26 -20.30 26.81
N HIS A 11 11.23 -21.51 26.25
CA HIS A 11 11.67 -21.76 24.88
C HIS A 11 10.77 -21.10 23.86
N PHE A 12 9.45 -21.22 24.05
CA PHE A 12 8.47 -20.57 23.17
C PHE A 12 8.63 -19.05 23.19
N LEU A 13 8.78 -18.46 24.37
CA LEU A 13 8.99 -17.02 24.53
C LEU A 13 10.33 -16.58 23.91
N GLY A 14 11.39 -17.36 24.09
CA GLY A 14 12.69 -17.09 23.48
C GLY A 14 12.64 -17.14 21.95
N LEU A 15 12.00 -18.17 21.38
CA LEU A 15 11.80 -18.28 19.93
C LEU A 15 10.97 -17.12 19.38
N GLY A 16 9.87 -16.77 20.05
CA GLY A 16 9.06 -15.61 19.69
C GLY A 16 9.89 -14.33 19.70
N ALA A 17 10.63 -14.07 20.78
CA ALA A 17 11.47 -12.88 20.89
C ALA A 17 12.52 -12.80 19.76
N VAL A 18 13.15 -13.93 19.40
CA VAL A 18 14.10 -13.98 18.27
C VAL A 18 13.41 -13.66 16.94
N LEU A 19 12.23 -14.21 16.68
CA LEU A 19 11.48 -13.95 15.45
C LEU A 19 11.03 -12.49 15.35
N PHE A 20 10.50 -11.91 16.43
CA PHE A 20 10.12 -10.50 16.47
C PHE A 20 11.33 -9.56 16.32
N ALA A 21 12.49 -9.90 16.91
CA ALA A 21 13.72 -9.11 16.74
C ALA A 21 14.21 -9.13 15.29
N ILE A 22 14.16 -10.29 14.62
CA ILE A 22 14.51 -10.41 13.20
C ILE A 22 13.52 -9.62 12.33
N SER A 23 12.22 -9.71 12.61
CA SER A 23 11.18 -8.96 11.90
C SER A 23 11.36 -7.45 12.06
N ALA A 24 11.60 -6.97 13.28
CA ALA A 24 11.86 -5.57 13.56
C ALA A 24 13.14 -5.06 12.88
N TRP A 25 14.19 -5.91 12.78
CA TRP A 25 15.42 -5.55 12.09
C TRP A 25 15.28 -5.53 10.56
N ARG A 26 14.43 -6.40 9.99
CA ARG A 26 14.15 -6.41 8.54
C ARG A 26 13.32 -5.22 8.09
N GLY A 27 12.70 -4.47 9.01
CA GLY A 27 12.18 -3.14 8.74
C GLY A 27 11.13 -3.10 7.63
N GLU A 28 10.21 -4.06 7.60
CA GLU A 28 9.03 -3.92 6.76
C GLU A 28 8.07 -2.97 7.47
N PRO A 29 7.81 -1.76 6.94
CA PRO A 29 6.86 -0.86 7.56
C PRO A 29 5.51 -1.55 7.53
N VAL A 30 4.96 -1.83 8.72
CA VAL A 30 3.55 -2.18 8.85
C VAL A 30 2.77 -0.95 8.39
N THR A 31 2.34 -0.93 7.14
CA THR A 31 1.49 0.12 6.57
C THR A 31 0.08 -0.05 7.13
N ALA A 32 -0.07 0.19 8.44
CA ALA A 32 -1.36 0.29 9.13
C ALA A 32 -2.06 1.63 8.85
N GLY A 33 -1.84 2.19 7.66
CA GLY A 33 -2.45 3.43 7.23
C GLY A 33 -2.78 3.29 5.76
N ALA A 34 -4.06 3.43 5.43
CA ALA A 34 -4.52 3.55 4.06
C ALA A 34 -3.58 4.50 3.30
N GLU A 35 -2.76 3.94 2.41
CA GLU A 35 -1.85 4.71 1.58
C GLU A 35 -2.72 5.56 0.67
N ARG A 36 -2.85 6.84 1.02
CA ARG A 36 -3.64 7.80 0.25
C ARG A 36 -3.04 7.89 -1.15
N ILE A 37 -3.77 7.41 -2.13
CA ILE A 37 -3.45 7.62 -3.55
C ILE A 37 -3.70 9.10 -3.85
N VAL A 38 -2.62 9.88 -3.93
CA VAL A 38 -2.69 11.32 -4.24
C VAL A 38 -2.61 11.48 -5.75
N VAL A 39 -3.76 11.77 -6.36
CA VAL A 39 -3.83 12.19 -7.77
C VAL A 39 -3.49 13.68 -7.83
N THR A 40 -2.39 14.03 -8.50
CA THR A 40 -1.93 15.42 -8.55
C THR A 40 -2.80 16.26 -9.50
N ALA A 41 -2.87 17.57 -9.26
CA ALA A 41 -3.58 18.49 -10.17
C ALA A 41 -3.04 18.45 -11.60
N GLU A 42 -1.76 18.12 -11.76
CA GLU A 42 -1.12 17.94 -13.07
C GLU A 42 -1.67 16.70 -13.79
N GLN A 43 -1.79 15.56 -13.11
CA GLN A 43 -2.36 14.34 -13.68
C GLN A 43 -3.81 14.55 -14.13
N VAL A 44 -4.59 15.30 -13.34
CA VAL A 44 -5.95 15.69 -13.69
C VAL A 44 -5.97 16.60 -14.93
N ALA A 45 -5.04 17.55 -15.02
CA ALA A 45 -4.93 18.44 -16.18
C ALA A 45 -4.54 17.67 -17.45
N GLN A 46 -3.63 16.70 -17.35
CA GLN A 46 -3.26 15.83 -18.47
C GLN A 46 -4.44 14.97 -18.93
N ALA A 47 -5.18 14.35 -18.00
CA ALA A 47 -6.38 13.57 -18.30
C ALA A 47 -7.46 14.42 -19.00
N ARG A 48 -7.65 15.66 -18.52
CA ARG A 48 -8.56 16.62 -19.14
C ARG A 48 -8.15 16.99 -20.56
N ALA A 49 -6.87 17.27 -20.79
CA ALA A 49 -6.34 17.61 -22.10
C ALA A 49 -6.48 16.45 -23.10
N ALA A 50 -6.16 15.23 -22.67
CA ALA A 50 -6.30 14.02 -23.49
C ALA A 50 -7.77 13.77 -23.86
N ALA A 51 -8.69 13.87 -22.91
CA ALA A 51 -10.12 13.70 -23.16
C ALA A 51 -10.68 14.78 -24.11
N THR A 52 -10.24 16.03 -23.94
CA THR A 52 -10.64 17.14 -24.82
C THR A 52 -10.13 16.94 -26.24
N ALA A 53 -8.89 16.45 -26.41
CA ALA A 53 -8.33 16.14 -27.72
C ALA A 53 -9.08 15.00 -28.43
N LEU A 54 -9.56 14.00 -27.68
CA LEU A 54 -10.29 12.86 -28.24
C LEU A 54 -11.75 13.18 -28.59
N GLN A 55 -12.43 13.94 -27.73
CA GLN A 55 -13.88 14.16 -27.84
C GLN A 55 -14.25 15.53 -28.41
N GLY A 56 -13.29 16.44 -28.56
CA GLY A 56 -13.49 17.80 -29.07
C GLY A 56 -14.27 18.72 -28.12
N ARG A 57 -14.49 18.31 -26.87
CA ARG A 57 -15.20 19.07 -25.83
C ARG A 57 -14.55 18.85 -24.47
N GLU A 58 -14.73 19.79 -23.54
CA GLU A 58 -14.28 19.56 -22.17
C GLU A 58 -15.06 18.41 -21.51
N PRO A 59 -14.38 17.48 -20.82
CA PRO A 59 -15.03 16.46 -20.00
C PRO A 59 -15.71 17.07 -18.78
N THR A 60 -16.88 16.52 -18.44
CA THR A 60 -17.61 16.87 -17.21
C THR A 60 -16.87 16.37 -15.96
N ALA A 61 -17.22 16.89 -14.78
CA ALA A 61 -16.59 16.47 -13.52
C ALA A 61 -16.70 14.95 -13.28
N ALA A 62 -17.85 14.35 -13.58
CA ALA A 62 -18.07 12.91 -13.44
C ALA A 62 -17.26 12.09 -14.46
N GLU A 63 -17.12 12.58 -15.69
CA GLU A 63 -16.26 11.94 -16.70
C GLU A 63 -14.79 12.03 -16.31
N LEU A 64 -14.37 13.15 -15.69
CA LEU A 64 -13.02 13.32 -15.19
C LEU A 64 -12.69 12.36 -14.05
N GLU A 65 -13.64 12.14 -13.13
CA GLU A 65 -13.51 11.19 -12.04
C GLU A 65 -13.41 9.75 -12.56
N ALA A 66 -14.25 9.39 -13.54
CA ALA A 66 -14.20 8.09 -14.21
C ALA A 66 -12.89 7.83 -14.99
N LEU A 67 -12.19 8.87 -15.44
CA LEU A 67 -10.87 8.75 -16.08
C LEU A 67 -9.75 8.45 -15.08
N VAL A 68 -9.95 8.79 -13.81
CA VAL A 68 -8.94 8.62 -12.74
C VAL A 68 -9.10 7.28 -12.00
N GLU A 69 -10.33 6.76 -11.92
CA GLU A 69 -10.67 5.47 -11.30
C GLU A 69 -9.77 4.29 -11.73
N PRO A 70 -9.42 4.10 -13.03
CA PRO A 70 -8.58 2.98 -13.45
C PRO A 70 -7.16 3.08 -12.87
N THR A 71 -6.58 4.28 -12.85
CA THR A 71 -5.24 4.52 -12.30
C THR A 71 -5.18 4.21 -10.81
N VAL A 72 -6.23 4.54 -10.06
CA VAL A 72 -6.36 4.21 -8.64
C VAL A 72 -6.40 2.68 -8.45
N ARG A 73 -7.19 1.98 -9.27
CA ARG A 73 -7.34 0.53 -9.17
C ARG A 73 -6.05 -0.22 -9.53
N ASP A 74 -5.33 0.23 -10.54
CA ASP A 74 -4.06 -0.37 -10.95
C ASP A 74 -2.99 -0.21 -9.85
N GLU A 75 -2.95 0.95 -9.21
CA GLU A 75 -2.03 1.23 -8.10
C GLU A 75 -2.34 0.37 -6.86
N VAL A 76 -3.63 0.13 -6.57
CA VAL A 76 -4.05 -0.81 -5.52
C VAL A 76 -3.57 -2.23 -5.85
N MET A 77 -3.82 -2.72 -7.07
CA MET A 77 -3.41 -4.06 -7.47
C MET A 77 -1.88 -4.23 -7.45
N TYR A 78 -1.13 -3.20 -7.87
CA TYR A 78 0.33 -3.22 -7.82
C TYR A 78 0.85 -3.34 -6.39
N ARG A 79 0.25 -2.59 -5.45
CA ARG A 79 0.62 -2.62 -4.03
C ARG A 79 0.23 -3.95 -3.37
N GLU A 80 -0.95 -4.47 -3.67
CA GLU A 80 -1.37 -5.80 -3.20
C GLU A 80 -0.42 -6.90 -3.69
N ALA A 81 0.05 -6.82 -4.94
CA ALA A 81 1.01 -7.78 -5.48
C ALA A 81 2.39 -7.72 -4.81
N LEU A 82 2.82 -6.55 -4.33
CA LEU A 82 4.07 -6.38 -3.59
C LEU A 82 3.98 -6.81 -2.12
N ALA A 83 2.77 -6.83 -1.56
CA ALA A 83 2.52 -7.26 -0.19
C ALA A 83 2.38 -8.80 -0.02
N LEU A 84 2.36 -9.55 -1.14
CA LEU A 84 2.33 -11.02 -1.18
C LEU A 84 3.74 -11.63 -1.20
#